data_AF-A0A212M0P8-F1
#
_entry.id   AF-A0A212M0P8-F1
#
_cell.length_a   1.000
_cell.length_b   1.000
_cell.length_c   1.000
_cell.angle_alpha   90.00
_cell.angle_beta   90.00
_cell.angle_gamma   90.00
#
_symmetry.space_group_name_H-M   'P 1'
#
loop_
_entity.id
_entity.type
_entity.pdbx_description
1 polymer ?
#
loop_
_entity_poly.entity_id
_entity_poly.type
_entity_poly.pdbx_seq_one_letter_code
_entity_poly.pdbx_strand_id
1 'polypeptide(L)'
;MFNSISRVLEKPPLYTKSEVAFWNDEHISKQMLKAHLDPEFEGASRKLTFIDNSVAWIKEFVPPSNFPLLLDMGCGPGIYAERLATAGYQVTGIDFSKRSIDYAQNSQLSGV
;
A
#
# COMPACT_ATOMS: atom_id res chain seq x y z
N MET A 1 -2.22 -24.00 29.93
CA MET A 1 -1.41 -22.86 29.45
C MET A 1 -0.35 -23.28 28.43
N PHE A 2 0.49 -24.30 28.70
CA PHE A 2 1.44 -24.81 27.70
C PHE A 2 0.76 -25.44 26.48
N ASN A 3 -0.21 -26.34 26.67
CA ASN A 3 -0.89 -27.01 25.55
C ASN A 3 -1.65 -26.05 24.62
N SER A 4 -2.17 -24.93 25.15
CA SER A 4 -2.85 -23.91 24.35
C SER A 4 -1.88 -23.14 23.46
N ILE A 5 -0.64 -22.91 23.92
CA ILE A 5 0.40 -22.25 23.12
C ILE A 5 0.89 -23.17 22.01
N SER A 6 1.10 -24.46 22.29
CA SER A 6 1.52 -25.42 21.26
C SER A 6 0.56 -25.46 20.07
N ARG A 7 -0.75 -25.38 20.31
CA ARG A 7 -1.78 -25.40 19.25
C ARG A 7 -1.76 -24.17 18.35
N VAL A 8 -1.50 -22.97 18.89
CA VAL A 8 -1.40 -21.73 18.07
C VAL A 8 -0.08 -21.59 17.33
N LEU A 9 0.94 -22.39 17.69
CA LEU A 9 2.22 -22.43 17.00
C LEU A 9 2.28 -23.50 15.89
N GLU A 10 1.23 -24.31 15.75
CA GLU A 10 1.15 -25.29 14.66
C GLU A 10 1.16 -24.57 13.31
N LYS A 11 2.06 -25.00 12.43
CA LYS A 11 2.18 -24.42 11.10
C LYS A 11 0.90 -24.73 10.31
N PRO A 12 0.17 -23.72 9.80
CA PRO A 12 -1.03 -23.96 9.03
C PRO A 12 -0.69 -24.63 7.69
N PRO A 13 -1.60 -25.45 7.12
CA PRO A 13 -1.51 -25.90 5.74
C PRO A 13 -1.33 -24.73 4.75
N LEU A 14 -0.73 -25.02 3.59
CA LEU A 14 -0.55 -24.01 2.54
C LEU A 14 -1.91 -23.43 2.12
N TYR A 15 -1.94 -22.11 1.97
CA TYR A 15 -3.13 -21.34 1.58
C TYR A 15 -4.29 -21.40 2.57
N THR A 16 -4.03 -21.77 3.83
CA THR A 16 -5.02 -21.60 4.90
C THR A 16 -5.43 -20.13 4.97
N LYS A 17 -6.73 -19.88 4.81
CA LYS A 17 -7.27 -18.52 4.86
C LYS A 17 -7.11 -17.95 6.27
N SER A 18 -6.72 -16.70 6.37
CA SER A 18 -6.78 -15.97 7.63
C SER A 18 -8.24 -15.84 8.07
N GLU A 19 -8.53 -16.16 9.32
CA GLU A 19 -9.85 -15.98 9.91
C GLU A 19 -10.16 -14.50 10.16
N VAL A 20 -9.12 -13.69 10.33
CA VAL A 20 -9.22 -12.26 10.62
C VAL A 20 -8.84 -11.46 9.39
N ALA A 21 -9.63 -10.43 9.10
CA ALA A 21 -9.32 -9.42 8.08
C ALA A 21 -8.20 -8.50 8.58
N PHE A 22 -6.96 -9.03 8.64
CA PHE A 22 -5.80 -8.39 9.26
C PHE A 22 -5.59 -6.92 8.82
N TRP A 23 -5.70 -6.65 7.53
CA TRP A 23 -5.53 -5.29 6.97
C TRP A 23 -6.67 -4.32 7.30
N ASN A 24 -7.81 -4.84 7.77
CA ASN A 24 -8.98 -4.08 8.19
C ASN A 24 -9.20 -4.11 9.71
N ASP A 25 -8.33 -4.79 10.47
CA ASP A 25 -8.35 -4.70 11.93
C ASP A 25 -8.19 -3.24 12.35
N GLU A 26 -8.98 -2.80 13.33
CA GLU A 26 -9.10 -1.39 13.68
C GLU A 26 -7.75 -0.82 14.16
N HIS A 27 -7.04 -1.56 15.01
CA HIS A 27 -5.78 -1.12 15.58
C HIS A 27 -4.67 -1.18 14.52
N ILE A 28 -4.55 -2.33 13.84
CA ILE A 28 -3.48 -2.58 12.87
C ILE A 28 -3.61 -1.61 11.69
N SER A 29 -4.79 -1.50 11.08
CA SER A 29 -5.00 -0.61 9.92
C SER A 29 -4.68 0.85 10.25
N LYS A 30 -4.99 1.32 11.46
CA LYS A 30 -4.68 2.69 11.92
C LYS A 30 -3.18 2.90 12.08
N GLN A 31 -2.46 1.95 12.67
CA GLN A 31 -0.99 2.04 12.79
C GLN A 31 -0.31 1.93 11.43
N MET A 32 -0.80 1.05 10.54
CA MET A 32 -0.30 0.92 9.18
C MET A 32 -0.46 2.22 8.38
N LEU A 33 -1.63 2.86 8.44
CA LEU A 33 -1.82 4.16 7.79
C LEU A 33 -0.86 5.20 8.35
N LYS A 34 -0.73 5.29 9.68
CA LYS A 34 0.22 6.21 10.31
C LYS A 34 1.65 5.97 9.82
N ALA A 35 2.08 4.71 9.72
CA ALA A 35 3.41 4.35 9.25
C ALA A 35 3.63 4.68 7.76
N HIS A 36 2.60 4.56 6.91
CA HIS A 36 2.71 4.96 5.51
C HIS A 36 2.88 6.48 5.35
N LEU A 37 2.18 7.27 6.17
CA LEU A 37 2.16 8.73 6.06
C LEU A 37 3.36 9.42 6.70
N ASP A 38 4.23 8.68 7.39
CA ASP A 38 5.49 9.20 7.91
C ASP A 38 6.58 9.10 6.82
N PRO A 39 7.02 10.23 6.24
CA PRO A 39 7.92 10.24 5.08
C PRO A 39 9.33 9.73 5.39
N GLU A 40 9.70 9.66 6.67
CA GLU A 40 11.03 9.25 7.13
C GLU A 40 11.07 7.87 7.77
N PHE A 41 9.91 7.21 7.91
CA PHE A 41 9.79 5.92 8.56
C PHE A 41 9.44 4.81 7.56
N GLU A 42 10.26 3.77 7.52
CA GLU A 42 10.09 2.66 6.58
C GLU A 42 9.31 1.47 7.13
N GLY A 43 8.28 1.73 7.94
CA GLY A 43 7.46 0.69 8.57
C GLY A 43 6.34 0.14 7.68
N ALA A 44 5.96 0.87 6.62
CA ALA A 44 4.86 0.48 5.74
C ALA A 44 5.11 0.90 4.27
N SER A 45 5.48 2.17 4.06
CA SER A 45 6.05 2.65 2.80
C SER A 45 7.56 2.77 2.90
N ARG A 46 8.25 2.90 1.75
CA ARG A 46 9.63 3.43 1.73
C ARG A 46 9.63 4.93 2.05
N LYS A 47 10.81 5.47 2.36
CA LYS A 47 10.96 6.93 2.52
C LYS A 47 10.53 7.69 1.28
N LEU A 48 10.01 8.90 1.47
CA LEU A 48 9.47 9.71 0.38
C LEU A 48 10.47 9.94 -0.76
N THR A 49 11.73 10.21 -0.42
CA THR A 49 12.82 10.40 -1.39
C THR A 49 13.06 9.17 -2.25
N PHE A 50 12.94 7.96 -1.68
CA PHE A 50 13.05 6.71 -2.43
C PHE A 50 11.86 6.53 -3.37
N ILE A 51 10.65 6.86 -2.92
CA ILE A 51 9.42 6.79 -3.72
C ILE A 51 9.55 7.73 -4.94
N ASP A 52 9.93 8.99 -4.72
CA ASP A 52 10.07 9.98 -5.79
C ASP A 52 11.10 9.54 -6.84
N ASN A 53 12.26 9.05 -6.39
CA ASN A 53 13.30 8.50 -7.27
C ASN A 53 12.79 7.28 -8.05
N SER A 54 11.99 6.41 -7.42
CA SER A 54 11.41 5.24 -8.08
C SER A 54 10.41 5.66 -9.17
N VAL A 55 9.57 6.66 -8.91
CA VAL A 55 8.61 7.17 -9.89
C VAL A 55 9.33 7.81 -11.08
N ALA A 56 10.37 8.60 -10.83
CA ALA A 56 11.19 9.18 -11.89
C ALA A 56 11.84 8.09 -12.78
N TRP A 57 12.41 7.06 -12.15
CA TRP A 57 13.02 5.93 -12.84
C TRP A 57 12.01 5.11 -13.66
N ILE A 58 10.82 4.83 -13.11
CA ILE A 58 9.73 4.15 -13.83
C ILE A 58 9.29 4.97 -15.04
N LYS A 59 9.14 6.29 -14.89
CA LYS A 59 8.79 7.20 -15.98
C LYS A 59 9.80 7.18 -17.12
N GLU A 60 11.08 7.13 -16.80
CA GLU A 60 12.14 7.06 -17.79
C GLU A 60 12.11 5.75 -18.57
N PHE A 61 11.95 4.61 -17.88
CA PHE A 61 12.00 3.30 -18.50
C PHE A 61 10.70 2.90 -19.20
N VAL A 62 9.55 3.35 -18.67
CA VAL A 62 8.20 2.97 -19.10
C VAL A 62 7.38 4.23 -19.37
N PRO A 63 7.72 5.05 -20.39
CA PRO A 63 7.12 6.37 -20.55
C PRO A 63 5.59 6.30 -20.74
N PRO A 64 4.81 7.15 -20.06
CA PRO A 64 3.34 7.10 -20.12
C PRO A 64 2.77 7.40 -21.52
N SER A 65 3.54 8.05 -22.39
CA SER A 65 3.18 8.23 -23.81
C SER A 65 3.03 6.91 -24.56
N ASN A 66 3.74 5.88 -24.13
CA ASN A 66 3.75 4.55 -24.75
C ASN A 66 2.99 3.53 -23.88
N PHE A 67 3.03 3.70 -22.56
CA PHE A 67 2.45 2.80 -21.58
C PHE A 67 1.56 3.58 -20.60
N PRO A 68 0.41 4.09 -21.05
CA PRO A 68 -0.38 5.03 -20.25
C PRO A 68 -1.09 4.37 -19.06
N LEU A 69 -1.38 3.07 -19.11
CA LEU A 69 -2.12 2.37 -18.07
C LEU A 69 -1.16 1.72 -17.07
N LEU A 70 -1.37 2.00 -15.78
CA LEU A 70 -0.54 1.47 -14.70
C LEU A 70 -1.43 0.87 -13.60
N LEU A 71 -1.08 -0.34 -13.14
CA LEU A 71 -1.71 -1.01 -12.00
C LEU A 71 -0.75 -0.97 -10.80
N ASP A 72 -1.17 -0.34 -9.71
CA ASP A 72 -0.45 -0.30 -8.43
C ASP A 72 -1.06 -1.32 -7.46
N MET A 73 -0.35 -2.45 -7.26
CA MET A 73 -0.82 -3.56 -6.43
C MET A 73 -0.31 -3.43 -5.00
N GLY A 74 -1.23 -3.32 -4.03
CA GLY A 74 -0.87 -2.96 -2.66
C GLY A 74 -0.57 -1.48 -2.55
N CYS A 75 -1.42 -0.65 -3.18
CA CYS A 75 -1.18 0.80 -3.31
C CYS A 75 -1.21 1.55 -1.98
N GLY A 76 -1.67 0.90 -0.89
CA GLY A 76 -1.79 1.50 0.42
C GLY A 76 -2.60 2.80 0.35
N PRO A 77 -2.16 3.89 0.99
CA PRO A 77 -2.85 5.17 0.95
C PRO A 77 -2.63 5.97 -0.34
N GLY A 78 -2.09 5.35 -1.41
CA GLY A 78 -1.99 5.96 -2.73
C GLY A 78 -0.73 6.79 -2.97
N ILE A 79 0.29 6.71 -2.11
CA ILE A 79 1.49 7.58 -2.18
C ILE A 79 2.22 7.42 -3.52
N TYR A 80 2.37 6.18 -4.01
CA TYR A 80 2.92 5.88 -5.34
C TYR A 80 1.91 6.23 -6.44
N ALA A 81 0.66 5.78 -6.30
CA ALA A 81 -0.38 6.01 -7.28
C ALA A 81 -0.59 7.48 -7.65
N GLU A 82 -0.62 8.39 -6.68
CA GLU A 82 -0.75 9.83 -6.90
C GLU A 82 0.44 10.40 -7.68
N ARG A 83 1.66 10.03 -7.29
CA ARG A 83 2.88 10.49 -7.97
C ARG A 83 2.97 9.98 -9.41
N LEU A 84 2.57 8.73 -9.63
CA LEU A 84 2.50 8.14 -10.97
C LEU A 84 1.40 8.81 -11.80
N ALA A 85 0.24 9.12 -11.21
CA ALA A 85 -0.79 9.89 -11.89
C ALA A 85 -0.27 11.28 -12.33
N THR A 86 0.40 12.00 -11.43
CA THR A 86 1.07 13.29 -11.72
C THR A 86 2.17 13.14 -12.77
N ALA A 87 2.85 11.99 -12.82
CA ALA A 87 3.86 11.70 -13.83
C ALA A 87 3.29 11.48 -15.25
N GLY A 88 1.96 11.31 -15.37
CA GLY A 88 1.22 11.18 -16.63
C GLY A 88 0.55 9.83 -16.85
N TYR A 89 0.56 8.92 -15.87
CA TYR A 89 -0.10 7.62 -15.99
C TYR A 89 -1.58 7.68 -15.62
N GLN A 90 -2.38 6.80 -16.22
CA GLN A 90 -3.72 6.45 -15.76
C GLN A 90 -3.58 5.28 -14.78
N VAL A 91 -3.59 5.61 -13.50
CA VAL A 91 -3.30 4.65 -12.44
C VAL A 91 -4.58 4.01 -11.91
N THR A 92 -4.58 2.68 -11.80
CA THR A 92 -5.54 1.93 -10.97
C THR A 92 -4.79 1.40 -9.75
N GLY A 93 -5.17 1.83 -8.56
CA GLY A 93 -4.63 1.31 -7.31
C GLY A 93 -5.55 0.25 -6.70
N ILE A 94 -4.98 -0.85 -6.21
CA ILE A 94 -5.71 -1.87 -5.44
C ILE A 94 -5.03 -2.13 -4.10
N ASP A 95 -5.83 -2.25 -3.04
CA ASP A 95 -5.35 -2.61 -1.70
C ASP A 95 -6.47 -3.30 -0.92
N PHE A 96 -6.10 -4.18 0.03
CA PHE A 96 -7.05 -4.85 0.91
C PHE A 96 -7.51 -3.98 2.09
N SER A 97 -6.69 -3.01 2.50
CA SER A 97 -6.99 -2.07 3.57
C SER A 97 -8.01 -1.05 3.10
N LYS A 98 -9.25 -1.20 3.57
CA LYS A 98 -10.32 -0.23 3.34
C LYS A 98 -9.92 1.16 3.84
N ARG A 99 -9.26 1.24 5.00
CA ARG A 99 -8.80 2.51 5.56
C ARG A 99 -7.81 3.22 4.63
N SER A 100 -6.89 2.46 4.03
CA SER A 100 -5.89 3.00 3.11
C SER A 100 -6.55 3.48 1.81
N ILE A 101 -7.47 2.70 1.24
CA ILE A 101 -8.25 3.10 0.06
C ILE A 101 -9.10 4.34 0.34
N ASP A 102 -9.79 4.38 1.48
CA ASP A 102 -10.60 5.55 1.88
C ASP A 102 -9.70 6.80 2.01
N TYR A 103 -8.48 6.66 2.55
CA TYR A 103 -7.51 7.77 2.59
C TYR A 103 -7.10 8.21 1.18
N ALA A 104 -6.70 7.27 0.32
CA ALA A 104 -6.24 7.54 -1.04
C ALA A 104 -7.31 8.30 -1.86
N GLN A 105 -8.57 7.87 -1.76
CA GLN A 105 -9.69 8.52 -2.44
C GLN A 105 -9.93 9.95 -1.94
N ASN A 106 -9.80 10.19 -0.63
CA ASN A 106 -9.98 11.53 -0.05
C ASN A 106 -8.82 12.47 -0.40
N SER A 107 -7.59 11.95 -0.43
CA SER A 107 -6.40 12.70 -0.82
C SER A 107 -6.48 13.17 -2.27
N GLN A 108 -6.90 12.27 -3.19
CA GLN A 108 -7.16 12.59 -4.60
C GLN A 108 -8.18 13.73 -4.78
N LEU A 109 -9.25 13.76 -3.98
CA LEU A 109 -10.31 14.79 -4.05
C LEU A 109 -9.88 16.14 -3.48
N SER A 110 -8.81 16.17 -2.68
CA SER A 110 -8.33 17.39 -2.00
C SER A 110 -7.38 18.23 -2.87
N GLY A 111 -7.01 17.74 -4.06
CA GLY A 111 -6.50 18.55 -5.18
C GLY A 111 -5.33 19.48 -4.86
N VAL A 112 -4.22 18.93 -4.38
CA VAL A 112 -2.89 19.51 -4.63
C VAL A 112 -2.32 18.86 -5.88
#